data_AF-A0A9N9QVL3-F1
#
_entry.id   AF-A0A9N9QVL3-F1
#
_cell.length_a   1.000
_cell.length_b   1.000
_cell.length_c   1.000
_cell.angle_alpha   90.00
_cell.angle_beta   90.00
_cell.angle_gamma   90.00
#
_symmetry.space_group_name_H-M   'P 1'
#
loop_
_entity.id
_entity.type
_entity.pdbx_description
1 polymer ?
#
loop_
_entity_poly.entity_id
_entity_poly.type
_entity_poly.pdbx_seq_one_letter_code
_entity_poly.pdbx_strand_id
1 'polypeptide(L)'
;MGDLMDEGSISTIQQFHSYVKRLSSIFNIEYPVVQIWLPGDNDIGGENEPVSKQKAAEFDKVFDQPSVITFKNLTFFKVNGITYTFPKRTEEVDETNINIVVSHYPITSRTVFSTQLIKEFHPNIFFCAHEHESKYVKQNKDLTHRNTHNFGYGEGILNISLNEDNLYEIYVPTCSYRMGTSKIGFGAAIFNDNNHHMKYTVFWSPTRFPYLLFYLAVMIFLLWYFILFCVAKLIHRHPKIVKSSSDSQPLLERI
;
A
#
# COMPACT_ATOMS: atom_id res chain seq x y z
N MET A 1 -5.54 -4.34 -2.10
CA MET A 1 -6.84 -3.91 -2.66
C MET A 1 -6.53 -2.82 -3.67
N GLY A 2 -6.10 -3.18 -4.87
CA GLY A 2 -5.38 -2.23 -5.75
C GLY A 2 -3.92 -2.07 -5.37
N ASP A 3 -3.20 -1.38 -6.25
CA ASP A 3 -1.76 -1.13 -6.22
C ASP A 3 -0.96 -2.41 -6.02
N LEU A 4 -1.26 -3.38 -6.89
CA LEU A 4 -0.58 -4.67 -6.90
C LEU A 4 0.83 -4.54 -7.46
N MET A 5 1.03 -3.57 -8.35
CA MET A 5 2.27 -3.25 -9.01
C MET A 5 2.51 -1.75 -8.89
N ASP A 6 3.67 -1.39 -8.39
CA ASP A 6 3.92 0.02 -8.09
C ASP A 6 4.13 0.91 -9.34
N GLU A 7 4.54 0.33 -10.48
CA GLU A 7 4.71 1.05 -11.76
C GLU A 7 3.90 0.40 -12.88
N GLY A 8 2.80 -0.27 -12.54
CA GLY A 8 1.94 -0.95 -13.52
C GLY A 8 1.45 -0.01 -14.63
N SER A 9 1.04 1.20 -14.27
CA SER A 9 0.47 2.22 -15.16
C SER A 9 1.47 2.74 -16.19
N ILE A 10 2.72 2.97 -15.80
CA ILE A 10 3.79 3.57 -16.65
C ILE A 10 4.77 2.56 -17.24
N SER A 11 4.68 1.29 -16.88
CA SER A 11 5.60 0.24 -17.35
C SER A 11 5.36 -0.18 -18.80
N THR A 12 6.33 -0.85 -19.40
CA THR A 12 6.07 -1.67 -20.61
C THR A 12 5.21 -2.88 -20.26
N ILE A 13 4.63 -3.55 -21.26
CA ILE A 13 3.84 -4.78 -21.03
C ILE A 13 4.73 -5.91 -20.46
N GLN A 14 5.97 -6.00 -20.92
CA GLN A 14 6.93 -7.00 -20.41
C GLN A 14 7.25 -6.76 -18.93
N GLN A 15 7.46 -5.50 -18.54
CA GLN A 15 7.66 -5.12 -17.13
C GLN A 15 6.42 -5.42 -16.28
N PHE A 16 5.23 -5.06 -16.76
CA PHE A 16 3.96 -5.37 -16.09
C PHE A 16 3.86 -6.87 -15.78
N HIS A 17 4.10 -7.74 -16.77
CA HIS A 17 4.09 -9.20 -16.59
C HIS A 17 5.16 -9.67 -15.60
N SER A 18 6.34 -9.04 -15.60
CA SER A 18 7.38 -9.32 -14.61
C SER A 18 6.93 -8.97 -13.19
N TYR A 19 6.19 -7.87 -13.01
CA TYR A 19 5.69 -7.45 -11.70
C TYR A 19 4.59 -8.39 -11.19
N VAL A 20 3.70 -8.85 -12.08
CA VAL A 20 2.69 -9.88 -11.77
C VAL A 20 3.36 -11.16 -11.27
N LYS A 21 4.41 -11.64 -11.97
CA LYS A 21 5.17 -12.82 -11.55
C LYS A 21 5.79 -12.62 -10.16
N ARG A 22 6.40 -11.46 -9.93
CA ARG A 22 6.96 -11.11 -8.61
C ARG A 22 5.89 -11.14 -7.53
N LEU A 23 4.73 -10.51 -7.76
CA LEU A 23 3.61 -10.54 -6.82
C LEU A 23 3.15 -11.97 -6.50
N SER A 24 2.97 -12.80 -7.53
CA SER A 24 2.56 -14.20 -7.34
C SER A 24 3.56 -15.01 -6.51
N SER A 25 4.84 -14.64 -6.54
CA SER A 25 5.89 -15.32 -5.78
C SER A 25 5.99 -14.89 -4.30
N ILE A 26 5.31 -13.80 -3.90
CA ILE A 26 5.33 -13.31 -2.51
C ILE A 26 4.51 -14.24 -1.60
N PHE A 27 3.39 -14.75 -2.08
CA PHE A 27 2.45 -15.52 -1.29
C PHE A 27 2.53 -17.00 -1.65
N ASN A 28 3.05 -17.82 -0.74
CA ASN A 28 2.94 -19.28 -0.84
C ASN A 28 1.56 -19.71 -0.34
N ILE A 29 0.60 -19.93 -1.25
CA ILE A 29 -0.79 -20.24 -0.91
C ILE A 29 -1.01 -21.74 -1.10
N GLU A 30 -1.10 -22.48 0.01
CA GLU A 30 -1.23 -23.94 0.02
C GLU A 30 -2.67 -24.43 0.28
N TYR A 31 -3.60 -23.55 0.65
CA TYR A 31 -5.01 -23.88 0.97
C TYR A 31 -5.98 -23.21 -0.01
N PRO A 32 -7.23 -23.69 -0.14
CA PRO A 32 -8.23 -23.05 -1.00
C PRO A 32 -8.57 -21.65 -0.47
N VAL A 33 -7.95 -20.64 -1.06
CA VAL A 33 -8.18 -19.21 -0.78
C VAL A 33 -8.81 -18.59 -2.02
N VAL A 34 -9.96 -17.94 -1.85
CA VAL A 34 -10.54 -17.09 -2.90
C VAL A 34 -9.78 -15.76 -2.90
N GLN A 35 -9.13 -15.45 -4.01
CA GLN A 35 -8.43 -14.19 -4.21
C GLN A 35 -9.31 -13.22 -5.00
N ILE A 36 -9.40 -11.98 -4.52
CA ILE A 36 -10.13 -10.91 -5.20
C ILE A 36 -9.14 -9.82 -5.58
N TRP A 37 -8.87 -9.68 -6.87
CA TRP A 37 -7.93 -8.67 -7.38
C TRP A 37 -8.68 -7.46 -7.92
N LEU A 38 -8.26 -6.29 -7.45
CA LEU A 38 -8.73 -4.99 -7.89
C LEU A 38 -7.54 -4.22 -8.42
N PRO A 39 -7.68 -3.44 -9.50
CA PRO A 39 -6.65 -2.49 -9.89
C PRO A 39 -6.68 -1.26 -8.99
N GLY A 40 -5.51 -0.74 -8.66
CA GLY A 40 -5.33 0.62 -8.11
C GLY A 40 -4.78 1.57 -9.18
N ASP A 41 -4.53 2.82 -8.79
CA ASP A 41 -4.00 3.83 -9.70
C ASP A 41 -2.58 3.51 -10.17
N ASN A 42 -1.74 2.89 -9.33
CA ASN A 42 -0.41 2.46 -9.76
C ASN A 42 -0.45 1.29 -10.75
N ASP A 43 -1.56 0.56 -10.84
CA ASP A 43 -1.75 -0.55 -11.79
C ASP A 43 -2.18 -0.06 -13.18
N ILE A 44 -3.09 0.92 -13.25
CA ILE A 44 -3.80 1.32 -14.48
C ILE A 44 -3.81 2.82 -14.77
N GLY A 45 -3.28 3.65 -13.88
CA GLY A 45 -3.35 5.12 -13.89
C GLY A 45 -4.59 5.64 -13.16
N GLY A 46 -4.70 6.97 -13.03
CA GLY A 46 -5.87 7.64 -12.46
C GLY A 46 -5.60 8.60 -11.29
N GLU A 47 -4.36 8.65 -10.79
CA GLU A 47 -3.96 9.63 -9.77
C GLU A 47 -3.28 10.85 -10.41
N ASN A 48 -2.06 10.69 -10.92
CA ASN A 48 -1.25 11.77 -11.52
C ASN A 48 -1.25 11.71 -13.06
N GLU A 49 -1.70 10.59 -13.61
CA GLU A 49 -1.81 10.29 -15.02
C GLU A 49 -3.22 9.81 -15.39
N PRO A 50 -3.65 9.96 -16.66
CA PRO A 50 -4.92 9.40 -17.11
C PRO A 50 -4.95 7.88 -17.00
N VAL A 51 -6.14 7.32 -16.75
CA VAL A 51 -6.36 5.87 -16.80
C VAL A 51 -6.03 5.33 -18.20
N SER A 52 -5.11 4.37 -18.25
CA SER A 52 -4.70 3.70 -19.48
C SER A 52 -5.63 2.54 -19.80
N LYS A 53 -6.39 2.66 -20.90
CA LYS A 53 -7.27 1.58 -21.39
C LYS A 53 -6.51 0.29 -21.70
N GLN A 54 -5.29 0.40 -22.22
CA GLN A 54 -4.44 -0.75 -22.50
C GLN A 54 -4.02 -1.46 -21.22
N LYS A 55 -3.67 -0.72 -20.17
CA LYS A 55 -3.29 -1.29 -18.87
C LYS A 55 -4.47 -1.89 -18.14
N ALA A 56 -5.63 -1.24 -18.17
CA ALA A 56 -6.86 -1.79 -17.62
C ALA A 56 -7.24 -3.12 -18.31
N ALA A 57 -7.22 -3.17 -19.65
CA ALA A 57 -7.50 -4.39 -20.38
C ALA A 57 -6.47 -5.51 -20.11
N GLU A 58 -5.19 -5.17 -19.97
CA GLU A 58 -4.16 -6.16 -19.63
C GLU A 58 -4.30 -6.64 -18.18
N PHE A 59 -4.68 -5.76 -17.24
CA PHE A 59 -4.99 -6.14 -15.86
C PHE A 59 -6.15 -7.15 -15.82
N ASP A 60 -7.26 -6.85 -16.50
CA ASP A 60 -8.43 -7.73 -16.55
C ASP A 60 -8.10 -9.09 -17.18
N LYS A 61 -7.22 -9.10 -18.19
CA LYS A 61 -6.75 -10.33 -18.83
C LYS A 61 -5.84 -11.17 -17.92
N VAL A 62 -4.95 -10.53 -17.16
CA VAL A 62 -3.99 -11.22 -16.28
C VAL A 62 -4.68 -11.72 -15.01
N PHE A 63 -5.54 -10.90 -14.42
CA PHE A 63 -6.28 -11.21 -13.19
C PHE A 63 -7.74 -11.57 -13.49
N ASP A 64 -7.93 -12.43 -14.50
CA ASP A 64 -9.24 -12.86 -14.98
C ASP A 64 -10.06 -13.48 -13.85
N GLN A 65 -11.15 -12.79 -13.50
CA GLN A 65 -12.06 -13.19 -12.44
C GLN A 65 -13.42 -12.49 -12.63
N PRO A 66 -14.52 -13.07 -12.14
CA PRO A 66 -15.82 -12.42 -12.14
C PRO A 66 -15.80 -11.05 -11.44
N SER A 67 -16.64 -10.12 -11.90
CA SER A 67 -16.83 -8.81 -11.27
C SER A 67 -17.63 -8.89 -9.95
N VAL A 68 -18.38 -9.98 -9.77
CA VAL A 68 -19.08 -10.35 -8.54
C VAL A 68 -18.63 -11.75 -8.14
N ILE A 69 -18.13 -11.91 -6.92
CA ILE A 69 -17.60 -13.18 -6.42
C ILE A 69 -18.35 -13.56 -5.16
N THR A 70 -19.01 -14.71 -5.18
CA THR A 70 -19.72 -15.24 -4.00
C THR A 70 -18.95 -16.42 -3.43
N PHE A 71 -18.69 -16.39 -2.12
CA PHE A 71 -18.08 -17.49 -1.39
C PHE A 71 -18.88 -17.75 -0.11
N LYS A 72 -19.54 -18.92 -0.05
CA LYS A 72 -20.55 -19.23 0.96
C LYS A 72 -21.65 -18.15 0.93
N ASN A 73 -21.90 -17.48 2.04
CA ASN A 73 -22.88 -16.41 2.20
C ASN A 73 -22.25 -15.01 2.21
N LEU A 74 -21.08 -14.85 1.57
CA LEU A 74 -20.42 -13.57 1.34
C LEU A 74 -20.43 -13.28 -0.15
N THR A 75 -21.02 -12.15 -0.55
CA THR A 75 -21.01 -11.66 -1.93
C THR A 75 -20.11 -10.44 -2.01
N PHE A 76 -19.07 -10.50 -2.83
CA PHE A 76 -18.13 -9.40 -3.04
C PHE A 76 -18.42 -8.72 -4.38
N PHE A 77 -18.72 -7.42 -4.34
CA PHE A 77 -18.89 -6.57 -5.50
C PHE A 77 -17.62 -5.77 -5.76
N LYS A 78 -16.95 -6.05 -6.88
CA LYS A 78 -15.76 -5.31 -7.29
C LYS A 78 -16.17 -3.98 -7.90
N VAL A 79 -15.90 -2.89 -7.19
CA VAL A 79 -16.22 -1.53 -7.64
C VAL A 79 -14.92 -0.80 -7.98
N ASN A 80 -14.92 -0.09 -9.10
CA ASN A 80 -13.78 0.72 -9.51
C ASN A 80 -14.06 2.20 -9.23
N GLY A 81 -13.57 2.69 -8.09
CA GLY A 81 -13.69 4.11 -7.69
C GLY A 81 -12.84 5.10 -8.50
N ILE A 82 -11.92 4.62 -9.36
CA ILE A 82 -11.12 5.47 -10.28
C ILE A 82 -11.95 5.82 -11.51
N THR A 83 -12.60 4.82 -12.10
CA THR A 83 -13.39 4.97 -13.33
C THR A 83 -14.89 5.16 -13.08
N TYR A 84 -15.33 5.09 -11.81
CA TYR A 84 -16.74 5.14 -11.41
C TYR A 84 -17.58 4.07 -12.10
N THR A 85 -17.06 2.85 -12.14
CA THR A 85 -17.75 1.70 -12.74
C THR A 85 -17.99 0.59 -11.71
N PHE A 86 -19.07 -0.16 -11.92
CA PHE A 86 -19.46 -1.30 -11.09
C PHE A 86 -20.18 -2.35 -11.95
N PRO A 87 -20.21 -3.62 -11.51
CA PRO A 87 -20.92 -4.69 -12.23
C PRO A 87 -22.39 -4.36 -12.42
N LYS A 88 -22.91 -4.57 -13.64
CA LYS A 88 -24.34 -4.45 -13.90
C LYS A 88 -25.10 -5.63 -13.27
N ARG A 89 -26.30 -5.36 -12.77
CA ARG A 89 -27.24 -6.39 -12.32
C ARG A 89 -27.41 -7.47 -13.38
N THR A 90 -27.15 -8.71 -12.99
CA THR A 90 -27.46 -9.89 -13.82
C THR A 90 -28.52 -10.76 -13.15
N GLU A 91 -28.59 -10.76 -11.81
CA GLU A 91 -29.59 -11.47 -10.99
C GLU A 91 -30.02 -10.60 -9.79
N GLU A 92 -31.06 -11.00 -9.07
CA GLU A 92 -31.42 -10.35 -7.81
C GLU A 92 -30.32 -10.56 -6.78
N VAL A 93 -29.95 -9.49 -6.07
CA VAL A 93 -29.00 -9.56 -4.97
C VAL A 93 -29.63 -10.43 -3.89
N ASP A 94 -28.92 -11.49 -3.51
CA ASP A 94 -29.35 -12.33 -2.40
C ASP A 94 -29.22 -11.53 -1.09
N GLU A 95 -30.34 -11.01 -0.61
CA GLU A 95 -30.40 -10.23 0.63
C GLU A 95 -30.12 -11.09 1.88
N THR A 96 -30.04 -12.42 1.73
CA THR A 96 -29.61 -13.31 2.82
C THR A 96 -28.08 -13.38 2.94
N ASN A 97 -27.34 -12.96 1.91
CA ASN A 97 -25.89 -12.89 1.94
C ASN A 97 -25.40 -11.57 2.57
N ILE A 98 -24.17 -11.59 3.09
CA ILE A 98 -23.46 -10.34 3.36
C ILE A 98 -22.95 -9.78 2.04
N ASN A 99 -23.46 -8.62 1.67
CA ASN A 99 -23.04 -7.87 0.49
C ASN A 99 -21.90 -6.93 0.86
N ILE A 100 -20.71 -7.22 0.32
CA ILE A 100 -19.46 -6.52 0.60
C ILE A 100 -19.03 -5.78 -0.66
N VAL A 101 -18.89 -4.47 -0.59
CA VAL A 101 -18.30 -3.67 -1.67
C VAL A 101 -16.80 -3.53 -1.43
N VAL A 102 -16.00 -3.87 -2.44
CA VAL A 102 -14.54 -3.71 -2.39
C VAL A 102 -14.09 -2.78 -3.51
N SER A 103 -13.30 -1.77 -3.17
CA SER A 103 -12.75 -0.79 -4.11
C SER A 103 -11.32 -0.42 -3.71
N HIS A 104 -10.52 0.07 -4.65
CA HIS A 104 -9.23 0.68 -4.30
C HIS A 104 -9.46 2.06 -3.67
N TYR A 105 -10.21 2.95 -4.35
CA TYR A 105 -10.54 4.27 -3.84
C TYR A 105 -11.71 4.22 -2.86
N PRO A 106 -11.74 5.14 -1.87
CA PRO A 106 -12.91 5.35 -1.03
C PRO A 106 -14.14 5.70 -1.86
N ILE A 107 -15.26 5.08 -1.49
CA ILE A 107 -16.51 5.18 -2.19
C ILE A 107 -17.44 6.13 -1.47
N THR A 108 -17.66 5.96 -0.17
CA THR A 108 -18.81 6.59 0.51
C THR A 108 -18.75 8.12 0.61
N SER A 109 -17.56 8.71 0.45
CA SER A 109 -17.38 10.15 0.30
C SER A 109 -17.88 10.71 -1.04
N ARG A 110 -18.08 9.85 -2.05
CA ARG A 110 -18.58 10.18 -3.39
C ARG A 110 -20.08 9.91 -3.43
N THR A 111 -20.87 10.82 -2.87
CA THR A 111 -22.31 10.63 -2.58
C THR A 111 -23.12 10.13 -3.77
N VAL A 112 -23.04 10.77 -4.95
CA VAL A 112 -23.83 10.35 -6.13
C VAL A 112 -23.54 8.90 -6.53
N PHE A 113 -22.26 8.54 -6.60
CA PHE A 113 -21.83 7.20 -6.97
C PHE A 113 -22.19 6.17 -5.89
N SER A 114 -22.01 6.54 -4.62
CA SER A 114 -22.35 5.71 -3.47
C SER A 114 -23.84 5.43 -3.36
N THR A 115 -24.70 6.42 -3.61
CA THR A 115 -26.15 6.23 -3.60
C THR A 115 -26.60 5.24 -4.68
N GLN A 116 -25.96 5.26 -5.85
CA GLN A 116 -26.22 4.27 -6.90
C GLN A 116 -25.86 2.86 -6.43
N LEU A 117 -24.68 2.69 -5.82
CA LEU A 117 -24.22 1.40 -5.30
C LEU A 117 -25.06 0.89 -4.14
N ILE A 118 -25.47 1.77 -3.22
CA ILE A 118 -26.32 1.41 -2.08
C ILE A 118 -27.68 0.90 -2.56
N LYS A 119 -28.27 1.59 -3.55
CA LYS A 119 -29.53 1.18 -4.16
C LYS A 119 -29.41 -0.12 -4.95
N GLU A 120 -28.26 -0.34 -5.58
CA GLU A 120 -28.05 -1.50 -6.45
C GLU A 120 -27.72 -2.78 -5.67
N PHE A 121 -26.87 -2.67 -4.64
CA PHE A 121 -26.26 -3.82 -3.97
C PHE A 121 -26.69 -4.04 -2.52
N HIS A 122 -27.41 -3.08 -1.91
CA HIS A 122 -27.76 -3.11 -0.48
C HIS A 122 -26.57 -3.55 0.42
N PRO A 123 -25.40 -2.90 0.31
CA PRO A 123 -24.18 -3.36 0.94
C PRO A 123 -24.26 -3.28 2.46
N ASN A 124 -23.75 -4.31 3.14
CA ASN A 124 -23.57 -4.33 4.59
C ASN A 124 -22.30 -3.59 5.00
N ILE A 125 -21.26 -3.61 4.16
CA ILE A 125 -19.97 -2.99 4.46
C ILE A 125 -19.16 -2.68 3.20
N PHE A 126 -18.35 -1.64 3.28
CA PHE A 126 -17.36 -1.26 2.27
C PHE A 126 -15.94 -1.48 2.78
N PHE A 127 -15.05 -1.94 1.91
CA PHE A 127 -13.60 -1.90 2.11
C PHE A 127 -12.94 -1.07 1.00
N CYS A 128 -12.11 -0.12 1.39
CA CYS A 128 -11.28 0.69 0.50
C CYS A 128 -9.81 0.79 0.97
N ALA A 129 -8.95 1.32 0.11
CA ALA A 129 -7.53 1.54 0.37
C ALA A 129 -7.12 2.93 -0.17
N HIS A 130 -6.02 3.00 -0.93
CA HIS A 130 -5.46 4.21 -1.57
C HIS A 130 -4.88 5.26 -0.60
N GLU A 131 -5.57 5.62 0.48
CA GLU A 131 -5.14 6.71 1.38
C GLU A 131 -3.94 6.36 2.29
N HIS A 132 -3.43 5.12 2.24
CA HIS A 132 -2.29 4.63 3.03
C HIS A 132 -2.44 4.80 4.56
N GLU A 133 -3.68 4.96 5.01
CA GLU A 133 -4.07 5.11 6.40
C GLU A 133 -5.02 3.97 6.80
N SER A 134 -4.92 3.56 8.07
CA SER A 134 -5.86 2.64 8.69
C SER A 134 -6.88 3.44 9.48
N LYS A 135 -8.13 3.38 9.05
CA LYS A 135 -9.26 4.06 9.70
C LYS A 135 -10.56 3.40 9.28
N TYR A 136 -11.64 3.81 9.90
CA TYR A 136 -12.97 3.48 9.41
C TYR A 136 -13.89 4.69 9.50
N VAL A 137 -14.90 4.68 8.64
CA VAL A 137 -15.97 5.65 8.62
C VAL A 137 -17.24 4.93 9.03
N LYS A 138 -17.95 5.51 10.00
CA LYS A 138 -19.30 5.10 10.39
C LYS A 138 -20.26 6.22 10.02
N GLN A 139 -21.34 5.89 9.33
CA GLN A 139 -22.35 6.86 8.91
C GLN A 139 -23.71 6.18 8.74
N ASN A 140 -24.76 6.95 8.51
CA ASN A 140 -26.08 6.39 8.21
C ASN A 140 -26.13 5.88 6.75
N LYS A 141 -27.05 4.94 6.44
CA LYS A 141 -27.25 4.42 5.07
C LYS A 141 -27.67 5.48 4.03
N ASP A 142 -28.20 6.62 4.48
CA ASP A 142 -28.49 7.80 3.64
C ASP A 142 -27.25 8.70 3.41
N LEU A 143 -26.06 8.24 3.83
CA LEU A 143 -24.78 8.94 3.74
C LEU A 143 -24.68 10.21 4.60
N THR A 144 -25.53 10.33 5.63
CA THR A 144 -25.46 11.41 6.62
C THR A 144 -24.70 10.98 7.88
N HIS A 145 -24.39 11.94 8.77
CA HIS A 145 -23.76 11.68 10.08
C HIS A 145 -22.42 10.92 10.00
N ARG A 146 -21.58 11.33 9.05
CA ARG A 146 -20.26 10.73 8.82
C ARG A 146 -19.30 10.99 9.98
N ASN A 147 -18.89 9.94 10.67
CA ASN A 147 -17.86 9.98 11.70
C ASN A 147 -16.65 9.15 11.27
N THR A 148 -15.44 9.68 11.43
CA THR A 148 -14.18 9.03 11.04
C THR A 148 -13.37 8.69 12.28
N HIS A 149 -12.92 7.44 12.36
CA HIS A 149 -12.13 6.93 13.47
C HIS A 149 -10.81 6.39 12.95
N ASN A 150 -9.70 6.95 13.41
CA ASN A 150 -8.36 6.45 13.09
C ASN A 150 -8.12 5.14 13.85
N PHE A 151 -7.58 4.14 13.15
CA PHE A 151 -7.33 2.81 13.71
C PHE A 151 -5.82 2.56 13.72
N GLY A 152 -5.17 2.83 14.85
CA GLY A 152 -3.71 2.79 15.02
C GLY A 152 -3.17 1.60 15.82
N TYR A 153 -1.86 1.64 16.11
CA TYR A 153 -1.19 0.66 16.97
C TYR A 153 -1.84 0.61 18.35
N GLY A 154 -2.15 -0.60 18.84
CA GLY A 154 -2.72 -0.81 20.17
C GLY A 154 -4.23 -0.59 20.28
N GLU A 155 -4.90 -0.17 19.19
CA GLU A 155 -6.36 -0.23 19.13
C GLU A 155 -6.84 -1.68 19.26
N GLY A 156 -7.93 -1.86 20.02
CA GLY A 156 -8.56 -3.16 20.18
C GLY A 156 -9.25 -3.64 18.91
N ILE A 157 -9.85 -4.83 18.98
CA ILE A 157 -10.64 -5.37 17.86
C ILE A 157 -11.90 -4.50 17.67
N LEU A 158 -12.09 -4.00 16.45
CA LEU A 158 -13.32 -3.31 16.06
C LEU A 158 -14.45 -4.34 15.91
N ASN A 159 -15.54 -4.16 16.65
CA ASN A 159 -16.72 -5.00 16.55
C ASN A 159 -17.82 -4.24 15.81
N ILE A 160 -18.32 -4.80 14.71
CA ILE A 160 -19.36 -4.21 13.86
C ILE A 160 -20.57 -5.13 13.83
N SER A 161 -21.75 -4.57 14.08
CA SER A 161 -23.03 -5.22 13.82
C SER A 161 -23.54 -4.80 12.45
N LEU A 162 -23.69 -5.76 11.54
CA LEU A 162 -24.02 -5.51 10.13
C LEU A 162 -25.53 -5.30 9.88
N ASN A 163 -26.36 -5.54 10.89
CA ASN A 163 -27.81 -5.40 10.83
C ASN A 163 -28.30 -4.01 11.28
N GLU A 164 -27.40 -3.13 11.73
CA GLU A 164 -27.75 -1.78 12.16
C GLU A 164 -28.03 -0.84 10.98
N ASP A 165 -28.63 0.33 11.26
CA ASP A 165 -28.82 1.43 10.30
C ASP A 165 -27.51 2.14 9.92
N ASN A 166 -26.40 1.71 10.52
CA ASN A 166 -25.07 2.23 10.27
C ASN A 166 -24.41 1.51 9.09
N LEU A 167 -23.79 2.29 8.21
CA LEU A 167 -22.92 1.85 7.16
C LEU A 167 -21.46 2.11 7.54
N TYR A 168 -20.63 1.09 7.36
CA TYR A 168 -19.19 1.17 7.61
C TYR A 168 -18.40 1.14 6.29
N GLU A 169 -17.39 2.00 6.20
CA GLU A 169 -16.33 1.91 5.21
C GLU A 169 -14.98 1.78 5.91
N ILE A 170 -14.34 0.63 5.73
CA ILE A 170 -13.04 0.30 6.33
C ILE A 170 -11.94 0.68 5.35
N TYR A 171 -11.01 1.52 5.80
CA TYR A 171 -9.82 1.91 5.06
C TYR A 171 -8.70 0.97 5.49
N VAL A 172 -8.33 0.06 4.60
CA VAL A 172 -7.30 -0.94 4.83
C VAL A 172 -5.93 -0.29 4.59
N PRO A 173 -4.99 -0.36 5.55
CA PRO A 173 -3.67 0.23 5.36
C PRO A 173 -2.91 -0.47 4.25
N THR A 174 -1.92 0.23 3.68
CA THR A 174 -0.93 -0.40 2.80
C THR A 174 -0.08 -1.40 3.58
N CYS A 175 0.36 -2.47 2.93
CA CYS A 175 1.34 -3.40 3.45
C CYS A 175 2.77 -3.12 2.93
N SER A 176 2.95 -2.01 2.21
CA SER A 176 4.22 -1.62 1.56
C SER A 176 4.79 -0.34 2.17
N TYR A 177 6.09 -0.35 2.50
CA TYR A 177 6.80 0.85 2.99
C TYR A 177 7.10 1.88 1.91
N ARG A 178 6.93 1.52 0.62
CA ARG A 178 7.18 2.44 -0.50
C ARG A 178 6.42 3.74 -0.33
N MET A 179 5.20 3.65 0.19
CA MET A 179 4.26 4.77 0.30
C MET A 179 4.65 5.81 1.37
N GLY A 180 5.84 5.68 1.97
CA GLY A 180 6.37 6.66 2.92
C GLY A 180 5.66 6.67 4.28
N THR A 181 4.71 5.76 4.50
CA THR A 181 3.97 5.64 5.76
C THR A 181 4.64 4.65 6.71
N SER A 182 4.67 5.00 8.00
CA SER A 182 5.22 4.16 9.07
C SER A 182 4.21 3.14 9.61
N LYS A 183 2.93 3.29 9.29
CA LYS A 183 1.84 2.44 9.75
C LYS A 183 1.36 1.54 8.62
N ILE A 184 2.03 0.41 8.47
CA ILE A 184 1.71 -0.57 7.43
C ILE A 184 1.26 -1.90 8.04
N GLY A 185 0.41 -2.64 7.33
CA GLY A 185 -0.09 -3.91 7.84
C GLY A 185 -1.10 -4.57 6.90
N PHE A 186 -1.65 -5.68 7.37
CA PHE A 186 -2.71 -6.40 6.68
C PHE A 186 -4.00 -6.28 7.48
N GLY A 187 -5.06 -5.77 6.85
CA GLY A 187 -6.39 -5.79 7.43
C GLY A 187 -6.91 -7.23 7.53
N ALA A 188 -7.57 -7.55 8.65
CA ALA A 188 -8.15 -8.87 8.88
C ALA A 188 -9.57 -8.71 9.42
N ALA A 189 -10.52 -9.30 8.70
CA ALA A 189 -11.93 -9.35 9.09
C ALA A 189 -12.35 -10.80 9.34
N ILE A 190 -13.11 -11.01 10.41
CA ILE A 190 -13.73 -12.29 10.73
C ILE A 190 -15.23 -12.05 10.86
N PHE A 191 -16.03 -12.84 10.14
CA PHE A 191 -17.48 -12.83 10.23
C PHE A 191 -17.92 -13.98 11.14
N ASN A 192 -18.68 -13.64 12.19
CA ASN A 192 -19.17 -14.57 13.22
C ASN A 192 -20.71 -14.49 13.30
N ASP A 193 -21.29 -15.43 14.05
CA ASP A 193 -22.71 -15.44 14.47
C ASP A 193 -23.69 -15.33 13.30
N ASN A 194 -23.73 -16.36 12.45
CA ASN A 194 -24.48 -16.38 11.20
C ASN A 194 -24.24 -15.12 10.36
N ASN A 195 -23.01 -14.61 10.39
CA ASN A 195 -22.58 -13.50 9.54
C ASN A 195 -23.21 -12.14 9.86
N HIS A 196 -23.79 -11.96 11.05
CA HIS A 196 -24.34 -10.67 11.47
C HIS A 196 -23.35 -9.79 12.23
N HIS A 197 -22.25 -10.37 12.72
CA HIS A 197 -21.21 -9.65 13.44
C HIS A 197 -19.86 -9.80 12.73
N MET A 198 -19.20 -8.68 12.48
CA MET A 198 -17.86 -8.65 11.94
C MET A 198 -16.88 -8.12 12.99
N LYS A 199 -15.76 -8.81 13.15
CA LYS A 199 -14.61 -8.36 13.92
C LYS A 199 -13.51 -7.94 12.95
N TYR A 200 -12.96 -6.75 13.12
CA TYR A 200 -11.88 -6.23 12.28
C TYR A 200 -10.67 -5.81 13.12
N THR A 201 -9.48 -6.08 12.61
CA THR A 201 -8.23 -5.57 13.15
C THR A 201 -7.18 -5.44 12.05
N VAL A 202 -6.01 -4.90 12.39
CA VAL A 202 -4.87 -4.79 11.50
C VAL A 202 -3.69 -5.56 12.10
N PHE A 203 -3.16 -6.51 11.33
CA PHE A 203 -1.88 -7.12 11.64
C PHE A 203 -0.76 -6.19 11.22
N TRP A 204 -0.35 -5.35 12.18
CA TRP A 204 0.67 -4.36 11.97
C TRP A 204 2.03 -4.97 11.68
N SER A 205 2.71 -4.47 10.66
CA SER A 205 4.08 -4.82 10.36
C SER A 205 5.05 -3.96 11.19
N PRO A 206 6.26 -4.46 11.53
CA PRO A 206 7.24 -3.70 12.29
C PRO A 206 7.60 -2.36 11.62
N THR A 207 7.89 -1.30 12.37
CA THR A 207 8.32 -0.04 11.75
C THR A 207 9.76 -0.15 11.25
N ARG A 208 10.04 0.26 10.00
CA ARG A 208 11.40 0.22 9.41
C ARG A 208 12.17 1.54 9.53
N PHE A 209 11.48 2.67 9.64
CA PHE A 209 12.11 4.00 9.71
C PHE A 209 13.17 4.15 10.82
N PRO A 210 12.95 3.65 12.06
CA PRO A 210 13.99 3.73 13.09
C PRO A 210 15.29 3.01 12.70
N TYR A 211 15.18 1.85 12.05
CA TYR A 211 16.33 1.07 11.59
C TYR A 211 17.05 1.73 10.41
N LEU A 212 16.30 2.37 9.49
CA LEU A 212 16.89 3.14 8.39
C LEU A 212 17.69 4.34 8.92
N LEU A 213 17.16 5.05 9.93
CA LEU A 213 17.88 6.14 10.60
C LEU A 213 19.14 5.63 11.33
N PHE A 214 19.05 4.46 11.96
CA PHE A 214 20.21 3.82 12.57
C PHE A 214 21.29 3.48 11.54
N TYR A 215 20.93 2.87 10.41
CA TYR A 215 21.88 2.57 9.33
C TYR A 215 22.52 3.83 8.75
N LEU A 216 21.75 4.91 8.60
CA LEU A 216 22.27 6.21 8.17
C LEU A 216 23.31 6.75 9.17
N ALA A 217 23.04 6.66 10.47
CA ALA A 217 23.99 7.08 11.50
C ALA A 217 25.30 6.27 11.44
N VAL A 218 25.20 4.94 11.32
CA VAL A 218 26.39 4.07 11.17
C VAL A 218 27.20 4.43 9.92
N MET A 219 26.53 4.66 8.78
CA MET A 219 27.19 5.07 7.55
C MET A 219 27.94 6.40 7.71
N ILE A 220 27.33 7.38 8.39
CA ILE A 220 27.97 8.67 8.70
C ILE A 220 29.24 8.44 9.54
N PHE A 221 29.17 7.62 10.60
CA PHE A 221 30.35 7.30 11.41
C PHE A 221 31.48 6.63 10.61
N LEU A 222 31.14 5.69 9.72
CA LEU A 222 32.13 5.02 8.86
C LEU A 222 32.77 5.99 7.86
N LEU A 223 31.99 6.91 7.29
CA LEU A 223 32.50 7.96 6.40
C LEU A 223 33.44 8.91 7.15
N TRP A 224 33.07 9.34 8.36
CA TRP A 224 33.93 10.16 9.21
C TRP A 224 35.24 9.45 9.54
N TYR A 225 35.18 8.19 9.96
CA TYR A 225 36.37 7.38 10.23
C TYR A 225 37.27 7.27 8.99
N PHE A 226 36.69 7.01 7.82
CA PHE A 226 37.44 6.91 6.56
C PHE A 226 38.13 8.23 6.19
N ILE A 227 37.43 9.36 6.34
CA ILE A 227 38.00 10.69 6.10
C ILE A 227 39.16 10.95 7.06
N LEU A 228 38.97 10.71 8.36
CA LEU A 228 40.01 10.89 9.38
C LEU A 228 41.24 10.02 9.09
N PHE A 229 41.02 8.76 8.69
CA PHE A 229 42.09 7.86 8.29
C PHE A 229 42.86 8.37 7.06
N CYS A 230 42.16 8.85 6.03
CA CYS A 230 42.77 9.43 4.85
C CYS A 230 43.60 10.68 5.17
N VAL A 231 43.06 11.59 5.99
CA VAL A 231 43.76 12.80 6.44
C VAL A 231 45.00 12.45 7.25
N ALA A 232 44.89 11.54 8.22
CA ALA A 232 46.04 11.09 9.01
C ALA A 232 47.13 10.47 8.13
N LYS A 233 46.76 9.66 7.13
CA LYS A 233 47.70 9.07 6.17
C LYS A 233 48.37 10.11 5.28
N LEU A 234 47.66 11.16 4.86
CA LEU A 234 48.24 12.28 4.10
C LEU A 234 49.23 13.07 4.95
N ILE A 235 48.88 13.37 6.21
CA ILE A 235 49.78 14.05 7.17
C ILE A 235 51.04 13.21 7.41
N HIS A 236 50.91 11.89 7.62
CA HIS A 236 52.06 11.00 7.83
C HIS A 236 52.98 10.90 6.60
N ARG A 237 52.41 11.06 5.40
CA ARG A 237 53.15 11.03 4.12
C ARG A 237 53.83 12.35 3.77
N HIS A 238 53.64 13.43 4.56
CA HIS A 238 54.47 14.62 4.36
C HIS A 238 55.94 14.22 4.58
N PRO A 239 56.80 14.35 3.56
CA PRO A 239 58.22 14.07 3.73
C PRO A 239 58.73 14.99 4.83
N LYS A 240 59.39 14.41 5.85
CA LYS A 240 60.18 15.20 6.79
C LYS A 240 61.09 16.07 5.92
N ILE A 241 60.86 17.38 5.93
CA ILE A 241 61.74 18.35 5.28
C ILE A 241 63.14 17.99 5.80
N VAL A 242 63.96 17.44 4.90
CA VAL A 242 65.37 17.17 5.18
C VAL A 242 65.91 18.52 5.61
N LYS A 243 66.28 18.68 6.88
CA LYS A 243 67.03 19.85 7.34
C LYS A 243 68.22 19.95 6.39
N SER A 244 68.27 21.04 5.62
CA SER A 244 69.41 21.38 4.78
C SER A 244 70.68 21.18 5.62
N SER A 245 71.44 20.13 5.32
CA SER A 245 72.77 19.98 5.87
C SER A 245 73.59 21.13 5.31
N SER A 246 74.32 21.80 6.18
CA SER A 246 75.19 22.95 5.92
C SER A 246 76.37 22.70 4.95
N ASP A 247 76.28 21.70 4.07
CA ASP A 247 77.34 21.25 3.17
C ASP A 247 77.17 21.70 1.71
N SER A 248 76.18 22.53 1.40
CA SER A 248 76.12 23.23 0.11
C SER A 248 76.96 24.51 0.15
N GLN A 249 78.27 24.39 0.33
CA GLN A 249 79.18 25.46 -0.07
C GLN A 249 79.31 25.43 -1.61
N PRO A 250 79.05 26.53 -2.33
CA PRO A 250 79.29 26.58 -3.77
C PRO A 250 80.80 26.50 -4.05
N LEU A 251 81.20 25.53 -4.87
CA LEU A 251 82.56 25.29 -5.37
C LEU A 251 83.13 26.43 -6.25
N LEU A 252 82.55 27.63 -6.22
CA LEU A 252 82.85 28.73 -7.14
C LEU A 252 83.59 29.92 -6.52
N GLU A 253 84.14 29.79 -5.30
CA GLU A 253 85.05 30.80 -4.71
C GLU A 253 86.55 30.42 -4.82
N ARG A 254 86.91 29.51 -5.73
CA ARG A 254 88.32 29.23 -6.08
C ARG A 254 88.58 29.35 -7.57
N ILE A 255 88.53 30.57 -8.10
CA ILE A 255 89.30 30.99 -9.29
C ILE A 255 89.83 32.40 -9.02
#